data_AF-A0A5C8T4T0-F1
#
_entry.id   AF-A0A5C8T4T0-F1
#
_cell.length_a   1.000
_cell.length_b   1.000
_cell.length_c   1.000
_cell.angle_alpha   90.00
_cell.angle_beta   90.00
_cell.angle_gamma   90.00
#
_symmetry.space_group_name_H-M   'P 1'
#
loop_
_entity.id
_entity.type
_entity.pdbx_description
1 polymer ?
#
loop_
_entity_poly.entity_id
_entity_poly.type
_entity_poly.pdbx_seq_one_letter_code
_entity_poly.pdbx_strand_id
1 'polypeptide(L)' 'MAIALAEQVLQAQASGQPFDEKQLEALAVAARFLLENEISWPPVVEKAIDVLASHLGKVKAASTVVEP' A
#
# COMPACT_ATOMS: atom_id res chain seq x y z
N MET A 1 -0.18 -3.97 -14.98
CA MET A 1 -1.27 -3.44 -14.12
C MET A 1 -0.80 -3.16 -12.70
N ALA A 2 -0.15 -4.13 -12.02
CA ALA A 2 0.39 -3.92 -10.65
C ALA A 2 1.33 -2.70 -10.51
N ILE A 3 2.21 -2.49 -11.50
CA ILE A 3 3.15 -1.35 -11.54
C ILE A 3 2.41 0.00 -11.55
N ALA A 4 1.44 0.16 -12.46
CA ALA A 4 0.69 1.39 -12.58
C ALA A 4 -0.15 1.71 -11.32
N LEU A 5 -0.64 0.68 -10.63
CA LEU A 5 -1.31 0.85 -9.34
C LEU A 5 -0.33 1.27 -8.24
N ALA A 6 0.84 0.65 -8.18
CA ALA A 6 1.89 1.00 -7.23
C ALA A 6 2.36 2.46 -7.42
N GLU A 7 2.52 2.90 -8.67
CA GLU A 7 2.84 4.30 -8.98
C GLU A 7 1.74 5.25 -8.51
N GLN A 8 0.47 4.94 -8.76
CA GLN A 8 -0.65 5.76 -8.29
C GLN A 8 -0.70 5.86 -6.77
N VAL A 9 -0.39 4.78 -6.05
CA VAL A 9 -0.30 4.78 -4.58
C VAL A 9 0.85 5.67 -4.12
N LEU A 10 2.03 5.58 -4.73
CA LEU A 10 3.16 6.44 -4.38
C LEU A 10 2.89 7.92 -4.69
N GLN A 11 2.22 8.21 -5.81
CA GLN A 11 1.81 9.57 -6.20
C GLN A 11 0.76 10.15 -5.24
N ALA A 12 -0.24 9.36 -4.84
CA ALA A 12 -1.24 9.77 -3.86
C ALA A 12 -0.61 10.05 -2.49
N GLN A 13 0.34 9.21 -2.04
CA GLN A 13 1.16 9.45 -0.85
C GLN A 13 1.88 10.79 -0.93
N ALA A 14 2.61 11.01 -2.04
CA ALA A 14 3.42 12.22 -2.23
C ALA A 14 2.56 13.49 -2.25
N SER A 15 1.30 13.36 -2.68
CA SER A 15 0.33 14.44 -2.72
C SER A 15 -0.43 14.62 -1.40
N GLY A 16 -0.18 13.79 -0.38
CA GLY A 16 -0.88 13.80 0.91
C GLY A 16 -2.36 13.41 0.79
N GLN A 17 -2.74 12.72 -0.29
CA GLN A 17 -4.12 12.33 -0.53
C GLN A 17 -4.44 11.06 0.26
N PRO A 18 -5.61 10.98 0.93
CA PRO A 18 -6.04 9.76 1.59
C PRO A 18 -6.16 8.61 0.58
N PHE A 19 -5.68 7.42 0.97
CA PHE A 19 -5.82 6.21 0.18
C PHE A 19 -7.26 5.73 0.19
N ASP A 20 -7.81 5.47 -1.00
CA ASP A 20 -9.08 4.77 -1.10
C ASP A 20 -8.86 3.28 -0.80
N GLU A 21 -9.70 2.71 0.06
CA GLU A 21 -9.60 1.33 0.51
C GLU A 21 -9.69 0.34 -0.66
N LYS A 22 -10.41 0.69 -1.73
CA LYS A 22 -10.46 -0.12 -2.96
C LYS A 22 -9.13 -0.12 -3.71
N GLN A 23 -8.40 0.99 -3.66
CA GLN A 23 -7.11 1.12 -4.34
C GLN A 23 -6.03 0.31 -3.61
N LEU A 24 -6.12 0.26 -2.29
CA LEU A 24 -5.37 -0.61 -1.40
C LEU A 24 -5.62 -2.09 -1.71
N GLU A 25 -6.90 -2.48 -1.73
CA GLU A 25 -7.30 -3.86 -2.01
C GLU A 25 -6.86 -4.30 -3.41
N ALA A 26 -7.03 -3.45 -4.42
CA ALA A 26 -6.57 -3.72 -5.78
C ALA A 26 -5.04 -3.88 -5.87
N LEU A 27 -4.25 -3.11 -5.12
CA LEU A 27 -2.79 -3.30 -5.07
C LEU A 27 -2.44 -4.63 -4.39
N ALA A 28 -3.10 -4.97 -3.28
CA ALA A 28 -2.89 -6.23 -2.57
C ALA A 28 -3.22 -7.44 -3.46
N VAL A 29 -4.33 -7.38 -4.20
CA VAL A 29 -4.72 -8.42 -5.17
C VAL A 29 -3.69 -8.51 -6.30
N ALA A 30 -3.23 -7.37 -6.84
CA ALA A 30 -2.24 -7.36 -7.91
C ALA A 30 -0.86 -7.89 -7.45
N ALA A 31 -0.44 -7.57 -6.22
CA ALA A 31 0.79 -8.08 -5.62
C ALA A 31 0.71 -9.58 -5.32
N ARG A 32 -0.44 -10.03 -4.81
CA ARG A 32 -0.73 -11.45 -4.62
C ARG A 32 -0.72 -12.21 -5.94
N PHE A 33 -1.29 -11.65 -7.00
CA PHE A 33 -1.24 -12.24 -8.33
C PHE A 33 0.19 -12.38 -8.83
N LEU A 34 1.06 -11.36 -8.66
CA LEU A 34 2.48 -11.48 -9.01
C LEU A 34 3.16 -12.61 -8.24
N LEU A 35 2.88 -12.72 -6.93
CA LEU A 35 3.42 -13.79 -6.08
C LEU A 35 2.94 -15.18 -6.53
N GLU A 36 1.64 -15.32 -6.83
CA GLU A 36 1.04 -16.57 -7.32
C GLU A 36 1.58 -17.00 -8.69
N ASN A 37 2.10 -16.06 -9.48
CA ASN A 37 2.73 -16.32 -10.78
C ASN A 37 4.26 -16.41 -10.70
N GLU A 38 4.85 -16.45 -9.49
CA GLU A 38 6.31 -16.45 -9.26
C GLU A 38 7.05 -15.27 -9.93
N ILE A 39 6.33 -14.18 -10.19
CA ILE A 39 6.88 -12.96 -10.77
C ILE A 39 7.52 -12.16 -9.66
N SER A 40 8.83 -11.94 -9.77
CA SER A 40 9.56 -11.06 -8.87
C SER A 40 8.91 -9.68 -8.82
N TRP A 41 8.67 -9.20 -7.61
CA TRP A 41 8.02 -7.91 -7.42
C TRP A 41 8.90 -6.79 -7.97
N PRO A 42 8.36 -5.91 -8.81
CA PRO A 42 9.07 -4.71 -9.21
C PRO A 42 9.35 -3.84 -7.97
N PRO A 43 10.47 -3.11 -7.91
CA PRO A 43 10.85 -2.31 -6.75
C PRO A 43 9.82 -1.21 -6.41
N VAL A 44 9.05 -0.76 -7.40
CA VAL A 44 7.94 0.18 -7.19
C VAL A 44 6.77 -0.43 -6.42
N VAL A 45 6.49 -1.72 -6.64
CA VAL A 45 5.44 -2.47 -5.93
C VAL A 45 5.87 -2.71 -4.48
N GLU A 46 7.12 -3.11 -4.26
CA GLU A 46 7.68 -3.26 -2.90
C GLU A 46 7.59 -1.96 -2.10
N LYS A 47 8.02 -0.84 -2.69
CA LYS A 47 7.92 0.48 -2.05
C LYS A 47 6.48 0.87 -1.74
N ALA A 48 5.54 0.62 -2.66
CA ALA A 48 4.14 0.91 -2.41
C ALA A 48 3.60 0.08 -1.24
N ILE A 49 3.92 -1.22 -1.15
CA ILE A 49 3.50 -2.08 -0.03
C ILE A 49 4.12 -1.63 1.29
N ASP A 50 5.41 -1.29 1.32
CA ASP A 50 6.10 -0.81 2.53
C ASP A 50 5.48 0.49 3.08
N VAL A 51 5.16 1.42 2.18
CA VAL A 51 4.47 2.66 2.50
C VAL A 51 3.07 2.41 3.08
N LEU A 52 2.33 1.45 2.51
CA LEU A 52 1.00 1.10 2.99
C LEU A 52 1.06 0.38 4.34
N ALA A 53 2.01 -0.53 4.54
CA ALA A 53 2.27 -1.18 5.81
C ALA A 53 2.62 -0.16 6.90
N SER A 54 3.43 0.85 6.55
CA SER A 54 3.75 1.98 7.43
C SER A 54 2.53 2.83 7.78
N HIS A 55 1.59 3.02 6.86
CA HIS A 55 0.32 3.71 7.11
C HIS A 55 -0.60 2.90 8.02
N LEU A 56 -0.79 1.61 7.76
CA LEU A 56 -1.59 0.71 8.59
C LEU A 56 -1.01 0.58 10.01
N GLY A 57 0.31 0.49 10.14
CA GLY A 57 1.01 0.49 11.42
C GLY A 57 0.79 1.78 12.22
N LYS A 58 0.77 2.94 11.54
CA LYS A 58 0.46 4.24 12.15
C LYS A 58 -1.01 4.36 12.58
N VAL A 59 -1.96 3.84 11.80
CA VAL A 59 -3.39 3.80 12.17
C VAL A 59 -3.62 2.93 13.41
N LYS A 60 -2.90 1.80 13.52
CA LYS A 60 -2.96 0.95 14.72
C LYS A 60 -2.38 1.64 15.96
N ALA A 61 -1.30 2.41 15.81
CA ALA A 61 -0.70 3.17 16.91
C ALA A 61 -1.57 4.35 17.37
N ALA A 62 -2.24 5.05 16.45
CA ALA A 62 -3.17 6.14 16.77
C ALA A 62 -4.42 5.66 17.54
N SER A 63 -4.79 4.38 17.44
CA SER A 63 -5.91 3.78 18.17
C SER A 63 -5.56 3.34 19.60
N THR A 64 -4.35 3.61 20.10
CA THR A 64 -3.92 3.33 21.48
C THR A 64 -3.64 4.59 22.31
N VAL A 65 -3.83 5.79 21.76
CA VAL A 65 -3.91 7.02 22.58
C VAL A 65 -5.35 7.23 23.03
N VAL A 66 -5.78 6.43 24.01
CA VAL A 66 -6.84 6.81 24.95
C VAL A 66 -6.25 6.71 26.34
N GLU A 67 -5.64 7.81 26.78
CA GLU A 67 -5.43 8.12 28.20
C GLU A 67 -6.80 8.51 28.81
N PRO A 68 -7.13 8.11 30.04
CA PRO A 68 -6.47 8.61 31.26
C PRO A 68 -5.91 7.55 32.22
#